data_AF-A0A5E4IJY5-F1
#
_entry.id   AF-A0A5E4IJY5-F1
#
_cell.length_a   1.000
_cell.length_b   1.000
_cell.length_c   1.000
_cell.angle_alpha   90.00
_cell.angle_beta   90.00
_cell.angle_gamma   90.00
#
_symmetry.space_group_name_H-M   'P 1'
#
loop_
_entity.id
_entity.type
_entity.pdbx_description
1 polymer ?
#
loop_
_entity_poly.entity_id
_entity_poly.type
_entity_poly.pdbx_seq_one_letter_code
_entity_poly.pdbx_strand_id
1 'polypeptide(L)' 'MKKWENYKIIRSRIEDVFNISKNCLDMAILHQYTLSSVKKKVAINLFLAKKLIALCVKENIEIKALPFW' A
#
# COMPACT_ATOMS: atom_id res chain seq x y z
N MET A 1 14.82 14.06 -21.87
CA MET A 1 14.50 12.87 -21.02
C MET A 1 14.52 13.10 -19.50
N LYS A 2 14.74 14.32 -18.97
CA LYS A 2 14.84 14.60 -17.52
C LYS A 2 13.59 14.32 -16.65
N LYS A 3 12.40 14.17 -17.24
CA LYS A 3 11.14 13.96 -16.49
C LYS A 3 10.97 12.51 -15.99
N TRP A 4 11.56 11.53 -16.68
CA TRP A 4 11.37 10.11 -16.35
C TRP A 4 11.92 9.74 -14.96
N GLU A 5 13.10 10.26 -14.61
CA GLU A 5 13.72 10.07 -13.30
C GLU A 5 12.79 10.47 -12.15
N ASN A 6 12.09 11.61 -12.30
CA ASN A 6 11.15 12.10 -11.30
C ASN A 6 9.90 11.21 -11.18
N TYR A 7 9.41 10.69 -12.31
CA TYR A 7 8.27 9.77 -12.29
C TYR A 7 8.61 8.40 -11.70
N LYS A 8 9.88 7.97 -11.80
CA LYS A 8 10.35 6.71 -11.20
C LYS A 8 10.17 6.69 -9.69
N ILE A 9 10.48 7.81 -9.02
CA ILE A 9 10.29 7.95 -7.56
C ILE A 9 8.80 7.90 -7.19
N ILE A 10 7.97 8.63 -7.93
CA ILE A 10 6.51 8.65 -7.69
C ILE A 10 5.93 7.25 -7.89
N ARG A 11 6.33 6.56 -8.96
CA ARG A 11 5.92 5.19 -9.25
C ARG A 11 6.31 4.23 -8.13
N SER A 12 7.56 4.27 -7.66
CA SER A 12 8.02 3.41 -6.57
C SER A 12 7.16 3.60 -5.31
N ARG A 13 6.82 4.84 -4.97
CA ARG A 13 5.94 5.12 -3.81
C ARG A 13 4.53 4.58 -3.98
N ILE A 14 4.00 4.62 -5.21
CA ILE A 14 2.69 4.02 -5.53
C ILE A 14 2.76 2.50 -5.37
N GLU A 15 3.84 1.87 -5.86
CA GLU A 15 4.07 0.42 -5.72
C GLU A 15 4.17 0.02 -4.24
N ASP A 16 4.86 0.79 -3.40
CA ASP A 16 4.94 0.56 -1.95
C ASP A 16 3.54 0.54 -1.29
N VAL A 17 2.68 1.51 -1.63
CA VAL A 17 1.30 1.55 -1.10
C VAL A 17 0.52 0.29 -1.48
N PHE A 18 0.62 -0.16 -2.74
CA PHE A 18 -0.08 -1.35 -3.19
C PHE A 18 0.48 -2.63 -2.58
N ASN A 19 1.80 -2.75 -2.45
CA ASN A 19 2.44 -3.92 -1.85
C ASN A 19 2.04 -4.06 -0.37
N ILE A 20 2.09 -2.96 0.40
CA ILE A 20 1.63 -2.96 1.80
C ILE A 20 0.15 -3.31 1.90
N SER A 21 -0.68 -2.72 1.03
CA SER A 21 -2.12 -2.99 1.05
C SER A 21 -2.41 -4.47 0.76
N LYS A 22 -1.73 -5.06 -0.23
CA LYS A 22 -1.95 -6.45 -0.65
C LYS A 22 -1.41 -7.46 0.35
N ASN A 23 -0.16 -7.28 0.77
CA ASN A 23 0.61 -8.30 1.48
C ASN A 23 0.50 -8.12 3.01
N CYS A 24 0.51 -6.89 3.51
CA CYS A 24 0.43 -6.64 4.97
C CYS A 24 -1.01 -6.48 5.47
N LEU A 25 -1.93 -6.01 4.62
CA LEU A 25 -3.30 -5.66 5.01
C LEU A 25 -4.35 -6.55 4.36
N ASP A 26 -3.94 -7.72 3.87
CA ASP A 26 -4.86 -8.75 3.37
C ASP A 26 -5.76 -8.29 2.21
N MET A 27 -5.38 -7.23 1.47
CA MET A 27 -6.14 -6.80 0.29
C MET A 27 -6.05 -7.82 -0.85
N ALA A 28 -5.02 -8.69 -0.87
CA ALA A 28 -4.89 -9.75 -1.86
C ALA A 28 -5.94 -10.86 -1.69
N ILE A 29 -6.37 -11.16 -0.46
CA ILE A 29 -7.36 -12.20 -0.20
C ILE A 29 -8.77 -11.61 -0.34
N LEU A 30 -9.27 -11.61 -1.57
CA LEU A 30 -10.61 -11.13 -1.91
C LEU A 30 -11.65 -12.27 -1.88
N HIS A 31 -11.83 -12.93 -0.73
CA HIS A 31 -13.02 -13.77 -0.51
C HIS A 31 -14.21 -12.88 -0.15
N GLN A 32 -14.76 -12.17 -1.15
CA GLN A 32 -15.90 -11.28 -0.97
C GLN A 32 -17.00 -11.60 -1.98
N TYR A 33 -18.24 -11.72 -1.50
CA TYR A 33 -19.39 -12.16 -2.30
C TYR A 33 -19.97 -11.08 -3.21
N THR A 34 -19.70 -9.79 -2.95
CA THR A 34 -20.26 -8.68 -3.74
C THR A 34 -19.23 -7.59 -4.04
N LEU A 35 -19.43 -6.87 -5.16
CA LEU A 35 -18.63 -5.71 -5.53
C LEU A 35 -18.63 -4.61 -4.46
N SER A 36 -19.75 -4.42 -3.77
CA SER A 36 -19.85 -3.45 -2.67
C SER A 36 -18.92 -3.81 -1.52
N SER A 37 -18.88 -5.09 -1.14
CA SER A 37 -17.97 -5.59 -0.11
C SER A 37 -16.49 -5.45 -0.53
N VAL A 38 -16.17 -5.73 -1.80
CA VAL A 38 -14.82 -5.50 -2.35
C VAL A 38 -14.42 -4.03 -2.23
N LYS A 39 -15.29 -3.10 -2.66
CA LYS A 39 -15.01 -1.65 -2.60
C LYS A 39 -14.76 -1.18 -1.17
N LYS A 40 -15.56 -1.65 -0.20
CA LYS A 40 -15.37 -1.33 1.23
C LYS A 40 -14.03 -1.85 1.75
N LYS A 41 -13.68 -3.11 1.47
CA LYS A 41 -12.39 -3.71 1.89
C LYS A 41 -11.20 -2.94 1.30
N VAL A 42 -11.24 -2.62 0.01
CA VAL A 42 -10.17 -1.85 -0.66
C VAL A 42 -10.03 -0.45 -0.05
N ALA A 43 -11.13 0.26 0.19
CA ALA A 43 -11.08 1.60 0.78
C ALA A 43 -10.46 1.60 2.19
N ILE A 44 -10.83 0.63 3.03
CA ILE A 44 -10.27 0.47 4.38
C ILE A 44 -8.77 0.13 4.29
N ASN A 45 -8.38 -0.80 3.42
CA ASN A 45 -6.98 -1.19 3.29
C ASN A 45 -6.08 -0.06 2.77
N LEU A 46 -6.54 0.74 1.82
CA LEU A 46 -5.79 1.92 1.37
C LEU A 46 -5.64 2.97 2.48
N PHE A 47 -6.68 3.19 3.27
CA PHE A 47 -6.61 4.08 4.44
C PHE A 47 -5.61 3.57 5.48
N LEU A 48 -5.67 2.28 5.81
CA LEU A 48 -4.75 1.64 6.75
C LEU A 48 -3.30 1.65 6.24
N ALA A 49 -3.07 1.41 4.94
CA ALA A 49 -1.74 1.48 4.34
C ALA A 49 -1.12 2.86 4.50
N LYS A 50 -1.90 3.92 4.25
CA LYS A 50 -1.47 5.31 4.50
C LYS A 50 -1.06 5.53 5.96
N LYS A 51 -1.85 5.01 6.91
CA LYS A 51 -1.56 5.14 8.35
C LYS A 51 -0.31 4.37 8.76
N LEU A 52 -0.13 3.15 8.24
CA LEU A 52 1.03 2.31 8.51
C LEU A 52 2.32 2.93 7.96
N ILE A 53 2.28 3.45 6.73
CA ILE A 53 3.42 4.19 6.14
C ILE A 53 3.78 5.40 7.00
N ALA A 54 2.79 6.20 7.42
CA ALA A 54 3.02 7.36 8.26
C ALA A 54 3.64 6.98 9.62
N LEU A 55 3.23 5.85 10.20
CA LEU A 55 3.81 5.32 11.43
C LEU A 55 5.26 4.87 11.20
N CYS A 56 5.56 4.15 10.11
CA CYS A 56 6.92 3.73 9.79
C CYS A 56 7.86 4.94 9.64
N VAL A 57 7.41 5.99 8.95
CA VAL A 57 8.17 7.24 8.81
C VAL A 57 8.40 7.90 10.18
N LYS A 58 7.39 7.91 11.05
CA LYS A 58 7.50 8.49 12.40
C LYS A 58 8.51 7.73 13.26
N GLU A 59 8.50 6.40 13.21
CA GLU A 59 9.36 5.54 14.02
C GLU A 59 10.71 5.22 13.33
N ASN A 60 11.00 5.87 12.20
CA ASN A 60 12.21 5.66 11.38
C ASN A 60 12.42 4.18 10.96
N ILE A 61 11.31 3.49 10.70
CA ILE A 61 11.28 2.11 10.19
C ILE A 61 11.31 2.15 8.66
N GLU A 62 12.20 1.37 8.06
CA GLU A 62 12.24 1.23 6.61
C GLU A 62 10.94 0.56 6.12
N ILE A 63 10.22 1.20 5.20
CA ILE A 63 8.96 0.67 4.66
C ILE A 63 9.15 -0.72 4.04
N LYS A 64 10.31 -0.98 3.44
CA LYS A 64 10.68 -2.28 2.87
C LYS A 64 10.97 -3.36 3.90
N ALA A 65 11.16 -2.99 5.17
CA ALA A 65 11.29 -3.93 6.28
C ALA A 65 9.93 -4.42 6.80
N LEU A 66 8.82 -3.81 6.36
CA LEU A 66 7.51 -4.39 6.59
C LEU A 66 7.46 -5.76 5.92
N PRO A 67 7.11 -6.82 6.66
CA PRO A 67 7.16 -8.14 6.08
C PRO A 67 6.06 -8.27 5.03
N PHE A 68 6.48 -8.50 3.80
CA PHE A 68 5.63 -8.87 2.69
C PHE A 68 5.38 -10.38 2.79
N TRP A 69 4.52 -10.79 3.73
CA TRP A 69 4.01 -12.17 3.76
C TRP A 69 3.05 -12.40 2.60
#